data_AF-A0A9X3HUG9-F1
#
_entry.id   AF-A0A9X3HUG9-F1
#
_cell.length_a   1.000
_cell.length_b   1.000
_cell.length_c   1.000
_cell.angle_alpha   90.00
_cell.angle_beta   90.00
_cell.angle_gamma   90.00
#
_symmetry.space_group_name_H-M   'P 1'
#
loop_
_entity.id
_entity.type
_entity.pdbx_description
1 polymer ?
#
loop_
_entity_poly.entity_id
_entity_poly.type
_entity_poly.pdbx_seq_one_letter_code
_entity_poly.pdbx_strand_id
1 'polypeptide(L)'
;FTTRNAYLDDLVFQLYEVYKISFKPIHLENLNEDTLFELAKKHDFFIPDDKKFKVLILTPFYLREYLRHYQENKGASYFEFKESLWPRVIAKRSPQREQFFIHLAEERANSGRFFVIPDFSYSNEAVEKALVSDGIISYEPTRGYFITHDIYEEWALDKFVESNFLTSENSEIFFEKIQESLAIRRVFRRWLSEKLSASNEDVSHLIMETLSSCKISNLWKDEVLVSMLLSDYSDYFFKVNKDSLLEDDFQLLKRLSLLIRIGCKEVDNSLFDKFGVRAPDILSMEYVITKPKGNGWYSLIKFIHNNIENIGIDNLNFVLPVLHDWNSHNNSGDATKCASLIALAFYKSAIEDRVYIGDDSFSKNLILTILYGVSEIKSELKEIIDEVTLNNWKRHNDPYHLMSEFILTKMECFNVATEIPEKVIALAKCFWIYEPQKNDCFYGSRLEIEHEFGVESSHQDYYPASAYQTPIYALLKADLKLALNFITDLINYSSKTYAVSSLDKGQVETATLYLDNGKNVNLPISTRLWCMYRGTQVTPNLLESILMSLERFFLERGKSR
;
A
#
# COMPACT_ATOMS: atom_id res chain seq x y z
N PHE A 1 32.08 5.79 -1.17
CA PHE A 1 31.12 6.89 -1.33
C PHE A 1 30.19 6.89 -0.14
N THR A 2 29.75 8.07 0.32
CA THR A 2 28.70 8.21 1.34
C THR A 2 27.53 8.95 0.71
N THR A 3 26.31 8.45 0.88
CA THR A 3 25.09 9.08 0.36
C THR A 3 23.95 8.87 1.35
N ARG A 4 22.92 9.71 1.28
CA ARG A 4 21.66 9.45 1.98
C ARG A 4 20.94 8.31 1.27
N ASN A 5 20.16 7.52 2.01
CA ASN A 5 19.30 6.47 1.42
C ASN A 5 18.40 7.02 0.29
N ALA A 6 17.94 8.28 0.42
CA ALA A 6 17.11 8.94 -0.60
C ALA A 6 17.79 9.20 -1.95
N TYR A 7 19.13 9.14 -2.02
CA TYR A 7 19.91 9.32 -3.26
C TYR A 7 20.75 8.07 -3.57
N LEU A 8 20.42 6.94 -2.95
CA LEU A 8 21.20 5.72 -3.11
C LEU A 8 20.98 5.10 -4.49
N ASP A 9 19.74 5.06 -4.98
CA ASP A 9 19.38 4.47 -6.28
C ASP A 9 20.15 5.14 -7.43
N ASP A 10 20.16 6.47 -7.46
CA ASP A 10 20.90 7.24 -8.47
C ASP A 10 22.41 6.95 -8.43
N LEU A 11 22.98 6.85 -7.23
CA LEU A 11 24.40 6.55 -7.07
C LEU A 11 24.72 5.11 -7.48
N VAL A 12 23.87 4.15 -7.12
CA VAL A 12 24.00 2.74 -7.49
C VAL A 12 23.95 2.60 -9.02
N PHE A 13 22.95 3.22 -9.65
CA PHE A 13 22.83 3.23 -11.10
C PHE A 13 24.08 3.80 -11.76
N GLN A 14 24.60 4.94 -11.28
CA GLN A 14 25.84 5.50 -11.83
C GLN A 14 27.04 4.56 -11.64
N LEU A 15 27.24 4.02 -10.44
CA LEU A 15 28.38 3.14 -10.15
C LEU A 15 28.33 1.87 -11.00
N TYR A 16 27.16 1.25 -11.13
CA TYR A 16 27.01 -0.02 -11.82
C TYR A 16 26.87 0.14 -13.34
N GLU A 17 26.00 1.04 -13.82
CA GLU A 17 25.70 1.17 -15.24
C GLU A 17 26.69 2.07 -15.98
N VAL A 18 27.11 3.18 -15.38
CA VAL A 18 27.99 4.14 -16.06
C VAL A 18 29.44 3.78 -15.83
N TYR A 19 29.83 3.58 -14.57
CA TYR A 19 31.24 3.40 -14.20
C TYR A 19 31.68 1.94 -14.14
N LYS A 20 30.73 0.99 -14.18
CA LYS A 20 31.01 -0.47 -14.12
C LYS A 20 31.88 -0.85 -12.91
N ILE A 21 31.65 -0.18 -11.77
CA ILE A 21 32.35 -0.38 -10.50
C ILE A 21 31.51 -1.27 -9.59
N SER A 22 32.11 -2.34 -9.07
CA SER A 22 31.51 -3.12 -7.98
C SER A 22 31.69 -2.41 -6.64
N PHE A 23 30.65 -2.46 -5.81
CA PHE A 23 30.68 -1.86 -4.49
C PHE A 23 29.96 -2.77 -3.49
N LYS A 24 30.22 -2.55 -2.20
CA LYS A 24 29.49 -3.19 -1.10
C LYS A 24 28.77 -2.10 -0.31
N PRO A 25 27.43 -2.09 -0.29
CA PRO A 25 26.69 -1.13 0.51
C PRO A 25 26.88 -1.46 2.01
N ILE A 26 27.13 -0.43 2.81
CA ILE A 26 27.09 -0.49 4.27
C ILE A 26 26.04 0.51 4.70
N HIS A 27 24.90 0.02 5.18
CA HIS A 27 23.84 0.87 5.69
C HIS A 27 24.15 1.28 7.12
N LEU A 28 24.15 2.58 7.39
CA LEU A 28 24.22 3.14 8.73
C LEU A 28 22.80 3.47 9.18
N GLU A 29 22.31 2.70 10.14
CA GLU A 29 21.00 2.93 10.75
C GLU A 29 21.09 3.94 11.89
N ASN A 30 19.94 4.53 12.23
CA ASN A 30 19.80 5.24 13.49
C ASN A 30 19.96 4.27 14.66
N LEU A 31 20.18 4.81 15.87
CA LEU A 31 20.11 4.00 17.08
C LEU A 31 18.71 3.38 17.17
N ASN A 32 18.62 2.15 17.66
CA ASN A 32 17.34 1.57 18.06
C ASN A 32 17.06 1.89 19.54
N GLU A 33 15.80 1.73 19.97
CA GLU A 33 15.40 2.05 21.35
C GLU A 33 16.16 1.22 22.39
N ASP A 34 16.43 -0.05 22.10
CA ASP A 34 17.17 -0.96 22.99
C ASP A 34 18.60 -0.45 23.23
N THR A 35 19.29 -0.04 22.16
CA THR A 35 20.64 0.51 22.22
C THR A 35 20.65 1.84 22.98
N LEU A 36 19.68 2.71 22.73
CA LEU A 36 19.55 3.96 23.48
C LEU A 36 19.34 3.68 24.97
N PHE A 37 18.53 2.68 25.33
CA PHE A 37 18.29 2.27 26.71
C PHE A 37 19.55 1.70 27.37
N GLU A 38 20.31 0.86 26.67
CA GLU A 38 21.59 0.35 27.15
C GLU A 38 22.60 1.47 27.39
N LEU A 39 22.69 2.44 26.47
CA LEU A 39 23.55 3.62 26.61
C LEU A 39 23.12 4.50 27.79
N ALA A 40 21.81 4.73 27.94
CA ALA A 40 21.24 5.49 29.05
C ALA A 40 21.58 4.85 30.40
N LYS A 41 21.43 3.52 30.51
CA LYS A 41 21.79 2.77 31.72
C LYS A 41 23.30 2.77 31.99
N LYS A 42 24.12 2.66 30.94
CA LYS A 42 25.59 2.63 31.06
C LYS A 42 26.17 3.98 31.46
N HIS A 43 25.60 5.07 30.95
CA HIS A 43 26.12 6.43 31.11
C HIS A 43 25.26 7.32 32.02
N ASP A 44 24.25 6.75 32.68
CA ASP A 44 23.37 7.39 33.66
C ASP A 44 22.72 8.70 33.18
N PHE A 45 22.10 8.65 31.99
CA PHE A 45 21.27 9.74 31.48
C PHE A 45 19.81 9.32 31.34
N PHE A 46 18.90 10.31 31.35
CA PHE A 46 17.47 10.08 31.26
C PHE A 46 17.02 10.15 29.81
N ILE A 47 16.15 9.24 29.40
CA ILE A 47 15.52 9.29 28.08
C ILE A 47 14.21 10.08 28.23
N PRO A 48 13.91 11.05 27.35
CA PRO A 48 12.64 11.77 27.39
C PRO A 48 11.44 10.82 27.23
N ASP A 49 10.35 11.10 27.97
CA ASP A 49 9.11 10.32 27.89
C ASP A 49 8.34 10.55 26.59
N ASP A 50 8.49 11.74 25.99
CA ASP A 50 7.84 12.11 24.73
C ASP A 50 8.33 11.23 23.57
N LYS A 51 7.40 10.57 22.86
CA LYS A 51 7.71 9.66 21.76
C LYS A 51 8.42 10.35 20.59
N LYS A 52 8.00 11.57 20.20
CA LYS A 52 8.63 12.32 19.10
C LYS A 52 10.05 12.72 19.48
N PHE A 53 10.26 13.14 20.74
CA PHE A 53 11.57 13.47 21.25
C PHE A 53 12.49 12.24 21.29
N LYS A 54 12.00 11.11 21.81
CA LYS A 54 12.76 9.85 21.80
C LYS A 54 13.20 9.47 20.39
N VAL A 55 12.29 9.51 19.41
CA VAL A 55 12.59 9.21 18.00
C VAL A 55 13.64 10.18 17.43
N LEU A 56 13.59 11.46 17.79
CA LEU A 56 14.56 12.45 17.33
C LEU A 56 15.99 12.11 17.81
N ILE A 57 16.15 11.78 19.10
CA ILE A 57 17.47 11.47 19.70
C ILE A 57 17.99 10.07 19.35
N LEU A 58 17.22 9.24 18.64
CA LEU A 58 17.79 8.04 18.00
C LEU A 58 18.81 8.39 16.90
N THR A 59 18.74 9.61 16.37
CA THR A 59 19.76 10.12 15.47
C THR A 59 20.96 10.62 16.29
N PRO A 60 22.17 10.08 16.09
CA PRO A 60 23.35 10.42 16.90
C PRO A 60 23.67 11.93 16.99
N PHE A 61 23.37 12.68 15.92
CA PHE A 61 23.50 14.14 15.91
C PHE A 61 22.66 14.80 17.02
N TYR A 62 21.37 14.48 17.11
CA TYR A 62 20.48 15.06 18.12
C TYR A 62 20.78 14.51 19.52
N LEU A 63 21.19 13.24 19.65
CA LEU A 63 21.64 12.70 20.93
C LEU A 63 22.85 13.47 21.47
N ARG A 64 23.82 13.81 20.60
CA ARG A 64 24.99 14.61 20.98
C ARG A 64 24.55 15.97 21.53
N GLU A 65 23.65 16.67 20.85
CA GLU A 65 23.16 17.98 21.32
C GLU A 65 22.32 17.86 22.60
N TYR A 66 21.54 16.78 22.73
CA TYR A 66 20.81 16.45 23.96
C TYR A 66 21.76 16.31 25.15
N LEU A 67 22.81 15.49 25.00
CA LEU A 67 23.78 15.19 26.07
C LEU A 67 24.70 16.39 26.37
N ARG A 68 25.08 17.17 25.36
CA ARG A 68 25.94 18.36 25.53
C ARG A 68 25.31 19.40 26.46
N HIS A 69 23.99 19.55 26.39
CA HIS A 69 23.20 20.48 27.21
C HIS A 69 22.24 19.74 28.15
N TYR A 70 22.69 18.59 28.67
CA TYR A 70 21.81 17.65 29.37
C TYR A 70 21.01 18.25 30.53
N GLN A 71 21.59 19.13 31.34
CA GLN A 71 20.88 19.73 32.48
C GLN A 71 19.68 20.58 32.05
N GLU A 72 19.80 21.27 30.92
CA GLU A 72 18.72 22.07 30.34
C GLU A 72 17.69 21.18 29.62
N ASN A 73 18.15 20.07 29.02
CA ASN A 73 17.31 19.20 28.19
C ASN A 73 16.60 18.09 28.97
N LYS A 74 17.06 17.71 30.16
CA LYS A 74 16.53 16.60 30.97
C LYS A 74 15.04 16.75 31.34
N GLY A 75 14.53 17.98 31.36
CA GLY A 75 13.11 18.28 31.58
C GLY A 75 12.42 19.03 30.45
N ALA A 76 13.11 19.20 29.30
CA ALA A 76 12.56 19.94 28.17
C ALA A 76 11.53 19.09 27.42
N SER A 77 10.48 19.74 26.93
CA SER A 77 9.60 19.18 25.92
C SER A 77 10.31 19.04 24.57
N TYR A 78 9.72 18.24 23.67
CA TYR A 78 10.17 18.14 22.27
C TYR A 78 10.36 19.51 21.61
N PHE A 79 9.38 20.40 21.80
CA PHE A 79 9.37 21.73 21.20
C PHE A 79 10.47 22.62 21.77
N GLU A 80 10.61 22.67 23.10
CA GLU A 80 11.66 23.47 23.76
C GLU A 80 13.06 23.01 23.35
N PHE A 81 13.28 21.70 23.23
CA PHE A 81 14.54 21.18 22.74
C PHE A 81 14.80 21.62 21.29
N LYS A 82 13.83 21.43 20.39
CA LYS A 82 13.98 21.80 18.96
C LYS A 82 14.26 23.30 18.80
N GLU A 83 13.49 24.16 19.46
CA GLU A 83 13.68 25.63 19.40
C GLU A 83 15.02 26.08 19.99
N SER A 84 15.57 25.32 20.93
CA SER A 84 16.88 25.65 21.53
C SER A 84 18.07 25.40 20.60
N LEU A 85 17.94 24.53 19.59
CA LEU A 85 19.07 24.08 18.77
C LEU A 85 19.65 25.20 17.91
N TRP A 86 18.79 25.95 17.22
CA TRP A 86 19.21 27.06 16.36
C TRP A 86 20.02 28.13 17.11
N PRO A 87 19.55 28.70 18.23
CA PRO A 87 20.32 29.70 18.97
C PRO A 87 21.60 29.14 19.62
N ARG A 88 21.63 27.84 19.98
CA ARG A 88 22.82 27.20 20.57
C ARG A 88 23.91 26.89 19.55
N VAL A 89 23.52 26.38 18.38
CA VAL A 89 24.46 25.85 17.38
C VAL A 89 24.77 26.89 16.31
N ILE A 90 23.75 27.50 15.72
CA ILE A 90 23.89 28.40 14.57
C ILE A 90 23.99 29.85 15.01
N ALA A 91 22.95 30.45 15.61
CA ALA A 91 22.94 31.90 15.80
C ALA A 91 23.94 32.35 16.88
N LYS A 92 24.11 31.59 17.97
CA LYS A 92 24.94 31.93 19.14
C LYS A 92 24.76 33.39 19.61
N ARG A 93 23.50 33.87 19.59
CA ARG A 93 23.10 35.25 19.92
C ARG A 93 23.67 36.34 19.00
N SER A 94 24.10 35.99 17.79
CA SER A 94 24.57 36.93 16.77
C SER A 94 23.61 36.95 15.56
N PRO A 95 22.82 38.04 15.39
CA PRO A 95 21.93 38.18 14.24
C PRO A 95 22.67 38.16 12.90
N GLN A 96 23.90 38.69 12.84
CA GLN A 96 24.74 38.68 11.64
C GLN A 96 25.11 37.26 11.23
N ARG A 97 25.36 36.39 12.21
CA ARG A 97 25.69 34.99 11.99
C ARG A 97 24.50 34.19 11.49
N GLU A 98 23.32 34.46 12.05
CA GLU A 98 22.06 33.90 11.57
C GLU A 98 21.77 34.31 10.13
N GLN A 99 21.81 35.61 9.84
CA GLN A 99 21.55 36.14 8.49
C GLN A 99 22.52 35.58 7.46
N PHE A 100 23.83 35.58 7.75
CA PHE A 100 24.84 35.02 6.84
C PHE A 100 24.53 33.55 6.50
N PHE A 101 24.23 32.73 7.51
CA PHE A 101 24.05 31.30 7.29
C PHE A 101 22.76 30.99 6.54
N ILE A 102 21.69 31.76 6.77
CA ILE A 102 20.44 31.67 6.00
C ILE A 102 20.68 31.99 4.52
N HIS A 103 21.34 33.11 4.20
CA HIS A 103 21.64 33.50 2.81
C HIS A 103 22.55 32.49 2.11
N LEU A 104 23.56 31.96 2.82
CA LEU A 104 24.44 30.94 2.27
C LEU A 104 23.66 29.67 1.89
N ALA A 105 22.74 29.22 2.76
CA ALA A 105 21.91 28.04 2.51
C ALA A 105 20.91 28.26 1.37
N GLU A 106 20.29 29.45 1.30
CA GLU A 106 19.42 29.86 0.21
C GLU A 106 20.15 29.85 -1.14
N GLU A 107 21.29 30.53 -1.24
CA GLU A 107 22.06 30.60 -2.48
C GLU A 107 22.54 29.21 -2.91
N ARG A 108 22.94 28.37 -1.96
CA ARG A 108 23.33 26.98 -2.20
C ARG A 108 22.17 26.17 -2.77
N ALA A 109 21.00 26.25 -2.15
CA ALA A 109 19.82 25.51 -2.56
C ALA A 109 19.35 25.92 -3.96
N ASN A 110 19.30 27.24 -4.22
CA ASN A 110 18.77 27.79 -5.47
C ASN A 110 19.76 27.73 -6.65
N SER A 111 21.07 27.80 -6.39
CA SER A 111 22.08 27.60 -7.44
C SER A 111 22.28 26.14 -7.83
N GLY A 112 21.87 25.19 -6.97
CA GLY A 112 22.13 23.75 -7.14
C GLY A 112 23.61 23.37 -7.02
N ARG A 113 24.48 24.31 -6.60
CA ARG A 113 25.92 24.09 -6.48
C ARG A 113 26.25 23.51 -5.10
N PHE A 114 27.28 22.66 -5.03
CA PHE A 114 27.76 22.19 -3.73
C PHE A 114 28.53 23.27 -2.96
N PHE A 115 29.32 24.09 -3.68
CA PHE A 115 30.09 25.20 -3.13
C PHE A 115 29.47 26.54 -3.53
N VAL A 116 29.49 27.49 -2.61
CA VAL A 116 28.99 28.86 -2.77
C VAL A 116 30.06 29.86 -2.38
N ILE A 117 30.21 30.91 -3.18
CA ILE A 117 31.06 32.05 -2.86
C ILE A 117 30.12 33.17 -2.43
N PRO A 118 30.09 33.55 -1.13
CA PRO A 118 29.20 34.58 -0.63
C PRO A 118 29.31 35.88 -1.41
N ASP A 119 28.16 36.45 -1.78
CA ASP A 119 28.12 37.76 -2.40
C ASP A 119 28.63 38.84 -1.44
N PHE A 120 29.22 39.90 -2.00
CA PHE A 120 29.76 41.01 -1.22
C PHE A 120 28.71 41.71 -0.34
N SER A 121 27.42 41.62 -0.70
CA SER A 121 26.31 42.21 0.05
C SER A 121 26.08 41.57 1.43
N TYR A 122 26.48 40.30 1.62
CA TYR A 122 26.26 39.58 2.88
C TYR A 122 27.51 38.86 3.42
N SER A 123 28.63 38.86 2.70
CA SER A 123 29.91 38.32 3.19
C SER A 123 30.39 39.02 4.46
N ASN A 124 30.93 38.23 5.38
CA ASN A 124 31.47 38.73 6.65
C ASN A 124 32.56 37.77 7.15
N GLU A 125 33.83 38.16 6.97
CA GLU A 125 34.99 37.32 7.28
C GLU A 125 35.04 36.83 8.74
N ALA A 126 34.58 37.63 9.69
CA ALA A 126 34.55 37.25 11.11
C ALA A 126 33.49 36.16 11.37
N VAL A 127 32.31 36.28 10.75
CA VAL A 127 31.24 35.29 10.82
C VAL A 127 31.64 34.00 10.10
N GLU A 128 32.23 34.13 8.91
CA GLU A 128 32.75 33.01 8.11
C GLU A 128 33.75 32.18 8.91
N LYS A 129 34.80 32.81 9.47
CA LYS A 129 35.80 32.13 10.32
C LYS A 129 35.18 31.47 11.54
N ALA A 130 34.18 32.10 12.17
CA ALA A 130 33.50 31.54 13.33
C ALA A 130 32.68 30.29 12.98
N LEU A 131 31.95 30.30 11.86
CA LEU A 131 31.19 29.13 11.40
C LEU A 131 32.09 27.99 10.92
N VAL A 132 33.25 28.30 10.34
CA VAL A 132 34.29 27.30 9.99
C VAL A 132 34.89 26.66 11.25
N SER A 133 35.24 27.47 12.25
CA SER A 133 35.77 26.98 13.54
C SER A 133 34.78 26.06 14.26
N ASP A 134 33.49 26.37 14.17
CA ASP A 134 32.42 25.53 14.72
C ASP A 134 32.08 24.31 13.86
N GLY A 135 32.70 24.16 12.68
CA GLY A 135 32.48 23.05 11.77
C GLY A 135 31.10 23.01 11.13
N ILE A 136 30.40 24.15 11.03
CA ILE A 136 29.07 24.28 10.41
C ILE A 136 29.20 24.47 8.89
N ILE A 137 30.21 25.23 8.48
CA ILE A 137 30.63 25.38 7.09
C ILE A 137 32.11 25.02 6.98
N SER A 138 32.57 24.72 5.78
CA SER A 138 33.98 24.55 5.49
C SER A 138 34.33 25.28 4.19
N TYR A 139 35.57 25.75 4.10
CA TYR A 139 36.07 26.49 2.94
C TYR A 139 37.00 25.60 2.13
N GLU A 140 36.76 25.53 0.82
CA GLU A 140 37.66 24.88 -0.13
C GLU A 140 38.31 25.95 -1.02
N PRO A 141 39.65 26.03 -1.06
CA PRO A 141 40.34 27.02 -1.87
C PRO A 141 39.84 27.01 -3.32
N THR A 142 39.63 28.20 -3.89
CA THR A 142 39.12 28.42 -5.27
C THR A 142 37.68 27.97 -5.55
N ARG A 143 37.01 27.25 -4.65
CA ARG A 143 35.62 26.78 -4.85
C ARG A 143 34.60 27.51 -3.99
N GLY A 144 35.01 27.97 -2.80
CA GLY A 144 34.15 28.67 -1.86
C GLY A 144 33.75 27.82 -0.66
N TYR A 145 32.65 28.18 -0.01
CA TYR A 145 32.14 27.52 1.19
C TYR A 145 31.15 26.41 0.84
N PHE A 146 31.09 25.37 1.68
CA PHE A 146 30.01 24.39 1.67
C PHE A 146 29.52 24.13 3.09
N ILE A 147 28.25 23.74 3.21
CA ILE A 147 27.64 23.38 4.50
C ILE A 147 28.06 21.94 4.83
N THR A 148 28.63 21.73 6.02
CA THR A 148 29.24 20.44 6.39
C THR A 148 28.21 19.35 6.67
N HIS A 149 26.98 19.73 7.02
CA HIS A 149 25.88 18.82 7.31
C HIS A 149 24.56 19.35 6.79
N ASP A 150 23.83 18.49 6.09
CA ASP A 150 22.50 18.73 5.56
C ASP A 150 21.44 19.12 6.63
N ILE A 151 21.58 18.70 7.89
CA ILE A 151 20.72 19.12 9.02
C ILE A 151 20.82 20.63 9.22
N TYR A 152 22.02 21.20 9.14
CA TYR A 152 22.21 22.64 9.30
C TYR A 152 21.56 23.41 8.15
N GLU A 153 21.75 22.92 6.93
CA GLU A 153 21.10 23.49 5.75
C GLU A 153 19.57 23.43 5.88
N GLU A 154 19.02 22.27 6.27
CA GLU A 154 17.59 22.10 6.45
C GLU A 154 17.04 23.01 7.55
N TRP A 155 17.79 23.30 8.62
CA TRP A 155 17.37 24.28 9.63
C TRP A 155 17.40 25.71 9.10
N ALA A 156 18.41 26.07 8.31
CA ALA A 156 18.52 27.40 7.73
C ALA A 156 17.40 27.68 6.72
N LEU A 157 17.12 26.71 5.85
CA LEU A 157 16.02 26.79 4.89
C LEU A 157 14.65 26.82 5.60
N ASP A 158 14.51 26.18 6.76
CA ASP A 158 13.27 26.22 7.55
C ASP A 158 13.01 27.64 8.08
N LYS A 159 14.05 28.29 8.62
CA LYS A 159 14.00 29.71 9.02
C LYS A 159 13.80 30.65 7.83
N PHE A 160 14.40 30.35 6.68
CA PHE A 160 14.19 31.11 5.44
C PHE A 160 12.72 31.07 5.00
N VAL A 161 12.12 29.87 4.95
CA VAL A 161 10.71 29.70 4.58
C VAL A 161 9.79 30.41 5.59
N GLU A 162 10.01 30.22 6.90
CA GLU A 162 9.24 30.89 7.95
C GLU A 162 9.32 32.42 7.83
N SER A 163 10.53 32.97 7.66
CA SER A 163 10.74 34.41 7.56
C SER A 163 10.06 34.99 6.33
N ASN A 164 10.13 34.30 5.19
CA ASN A 164 9.46 34.76 3.97
C ASN A 164 7.94 34.65 4.07
N PHE A 165 7.42 33.63 4.75
CA PHE A 165 5.99 33.49 4.99
C PHE A 165 5.46 34.65 5.84
N LEU A 166 6.14 34.98 6.95
CA LEU A 166 5.73 36.04 7.87
C LEU A 166 5.86 37.46 7.29
N THR A 167 6.76 37.66 6.32
CA THR A 167 7.05 39.00 5.76
C THR A 167 6.43 39.24 4.39
N SER A 168 5.86 38.22 3.75
CA SER A 168 5.21 38.38 2.45
C SER A 168 3.77 38.82 2.62
N GLU A 169 3.33 39.74 1.76
CA GLU A 169 1.97 40.30 1.82
C GLU A 169 0.91 39.32 1.34
N ASN A 170 1.29 38.39 0.46
CA ASN A 170 0.42 37.43 -0.18
C ASN A 170 1.21 36.17 -0.60
N SER A 171 0.49 35.11 -0.95
CA SER A 171 1.08 33.81 -1.30
C SER A 171 1.92 33.86 -2.58
N GLU A 172 1.57 34.72 -3.54
CA GLU A 172 2.31 34.86 -4.81
C GLU A 172 3.73 35.35 -4.56
N ILE A 173 3.88 36.44 -3.79
CA ILE A 173 5.18 37.02 -3.40
C ILE A 173 5.99 36.02 -2.57
N PHE A 174 5.32 35.29 -1.68
CA PHE A 174 5.96 34.28 -0.86
C PHE A 174 6.64 33.19 -1.71
N PHE A 175 5.90 32.58 -2.65
CA PHE A 175 6.44 31.54 -3.52
C PHE A 175 7.49 32.05 -4.52
N GLU A 176 7.35 33.29 -4.99
CA GLU A 176 8.36 33.94 -5.84
C GLU A 176 9.69 34.11 -5.09
N LYS A 177 9.66 34.54 -3.82
CA LYS A 177 10.86 34.71 -3.00
C LYS A 177 11.55 33.39 -2.69
N ILE A 178 10.81 32.34 -2.31
CA ILE A 178 11.45 31.10 -1.87
C ILE A 178 12.01 30.25 -3.02
N GLN A 179 11.51 30.40 -4.25
CA GLN A 179 11.96 29.66 -5.45
C GLN A 179 11.81 28.12 -5.37
N GLU A 180 11.91 27.45 -6.52
CA GLU A 180 11.40 26.07 -6.71
C GLU A 180 12.44 24.94 -6.52
N SER A 181 13.58 25.23 -5.89
CA SER A 181 14.64 24.23 -5.72
C SER A 181 14.17 23.02 -4.90
N LEU A 182 14.69 21.83 -5.21
CA LEU A 182 14.26 20.58 -4.55
C LEU A 182 14.46 20.62 -3.03
N ALA A 183 15.55 21.23 -2.57
CA ALA A 183 15.85 21.38 -1.16
C ALA A 183 14.78 22.24 -0.45
N ILE A 184 14.40 23.36 -1.06
CA ILE A 184 13.38 24.26 -0.52
C ILE A 184 12.01 23.60 -0.54
N ARG A 185 11.62 22.92 -1.63
CA ARG A 185 10.35 22.17 -1.67
C ARG A 185 10.27 21.10 -0.58
N ARG A 186 11.36 20.36 -0.34
CA ARG A 186 11.41 19.37 0.76
C ARG A 186 11.20 20.02 2.12
N VAL A 187 11.88 21.14 2.37
CA VAL A 187 11.76 21.88 3.64
C VAL A 187 10.38 22.48 3.79
N PHE A 188 9.82 23.08 2.73
CA PHE A 188 8.47 23.62 2.69
C PHE A 188 7.42 22.56 3.06
N ARG A 189 7.50 21.34 2.51
CA ARG A 189 6.56 20.26 2.88
C ARG A 189 6.61 19.94 4.37
N ARG A 190 7.82 19.86 4.95
CA ARG A 190 8.00 19.61 6.39
C ARG A 190 7.45 20.78 7.21
N TRP A 191 7.80 22.00 6.84
CA TRP A 191 7.36 23.23 7.48
C TRP A 191 5.83 23.32 7.48
N LEU A 192 5.19 23.12 6.32
CA LEU A 192 3.73 23.16 6.18
C LEU A 192 3.06 22.06 7.01
N SER A 193 3.61 20.84 7.02
CA SER A 193 3.11 19.75 7.84
C SER A 193 3.15 20.07 9.35
N GLU A 194 4.23 20.71 9.83
CA GLU A 194 4.33 21.16 11.21
C GLU A 194 3.30 22.25 11.52
N LYS A 195 3.11 23.22 10.62
CA LYS A 195 2.14 24.31 10.81
C LYS A 195 0.69 23.83 10.78
N LEU A 196 0.37 22.84 9.94
CA LEU A 196 -0.94 22.19 9.91
C LEU A 196 -1.27 21.46 11.21
N SER A 197 -0.26 20.84 11.84
CA SER A 197 -0.45 20.16 13.13
C SER A 197 -0.75 21.11 14.31
N ALA A 198 -0.44 22.40 14.17
CA ALA A 198 -0.65 23.42 15.18
C ALA A 198 -1.99 24.18 15.03
N SER A 199 -2.88 23.76 14.11
CA SER A 199 -4.18 24.40 13.85
C SER A 199 -4.11 25.91 13.58
N ASN A 200 -3.19 26.33 12.70
CA ASN A 200 -2.98 27.74 12.38
C ASN A 200 -3.92 28.23 11.25
N GLU A 201 -4.73 29.25 11.53
CA GLU A 201 -5.65 29.89 10.57
C GLU A 201 -4.90 30.47 9.35
N ASP A 202 -3.70 31.03 9.55
CA ASP A 202 -2.88 31.63 8.49
C ASP A 202 -2.48 30.59 7.42
N VAL A 203 -2.29 29.34 7.83
CA VAL A 203 -1.96 28.23 6.94
C VAL A 203 -3.17 27.84 6.09
N SER A 204 -4.36 27.93 6.67
CA SER A 204 -5.60 27.67 5.93
C SER A 204 -5.77 28.72 4.83
N HIS A 205 -5.48 29.99 5.13
CA HIS A 205 -5.47 31.07 4.14
C HIS A 205 -4.41 30.82 3.03
N LEU A 206 -3.18 30.47 3.40
CA LEU A 206 -2.11 30.11 2.45
C LEU A 206 -2.58 29.02 1.47
N ILE A 207 -3.19 27.94 1.96
CA ILE A 207 -3.67 26.84 1.12
C ILE A 207 -4.72 27.34 0.13
N MET A 208 -5.73 28.07 0.61
CA MET A 208 -6.81 28.56 -0.24
C MET A 208 -6.30 29.52 -1.31
N GLU A 209 -5.49 30.50 -0.93
CA GLU A 209 -4.91 31.47 -1.86
C GLU A 209 -4.01 30.79 -2.90
N THR A 210 -3.23 29.79 -2.49
CA THR A 210 -2.38 28.99 -3.38
C THR A 210 -3.18 28.29 -4.46
N LEU A 211 -4.29 27.66 -4.07
CA LEU A 211 -5.12 26.91 -5.01
C LEU A 211 -5.85 27.83 -5.98
N SER A 212 -6.35 28.97 -5.50
CA SER A 212 -7.11 29.94 -6.30
C SER A 212 -6.26 30.81 -7.24
N SER A 213 -4.99 31.07 -6.93
CA SER A 213 -4.14 31.92 -7.78
C SER A 213 -3.76 31.24 -9.10
N CYS A 214 -3.88 31.95 -10.22
CA CYS A 214 -3.39 31.51 -11.52
C CYS A 214 -1.90 31.81 -11.76
N LYS A 215 -1.27 32.61 -10.89
CA LYS A 215 0.14 33.01 -11.02
C LYS A 215 1.09 32.09 -10.24
N ILE A 216 0.58 31.37 -9.24
CA ILE A 216 1.39 30.39 -8.50
C ILE A 216 1.55 29.14 -9.36
N SER A 217 2.80 28.67 -9.46
CA SER A 217 3.14 27.52 -10.28
C SER A 217 2.42 26.25 -9.81
N ASN A 218 2.14 25.37 -10.78
CA ASN A 218 1.52 24.08 -10.50
C ASN A 218 2.35 23.23 -9.53
N LEU A 219 3.68 23.40 -9.54
CA LEU A 219 4.59 22.71 -8.65
C LEU A 219 4.28 23.04 -7.18
N TRP A 220 4.09 24.31 -6.84
CA TRP A 220 3.74 24.71 -5.47
C TRP A 220 2.37 24.25 -5.05
N LYS A 221 1.39 24.27 -5.96
CA LYS A 221 0.07 23.71 -5.71
C LYS A 221 0.18 22.22 -5.35
N ASP A 222 1.01 21.46 -6.06
CA ASP A 222 1.23 20.04 -5.75
C ASP A 222 1.90 19.86 -4.38
N GLU A 223 2.92 20.64 -4.04
CA GLU A 223 3.59 20.56 -2.73
C GLU A 223 2.63 20.86 -1.57
N VAL A 224 1.75 21.85 -1.75
CA VAL A 224 0.70 22.20 -0.77
C VAL A 224 -0.30 21.05 -0.63
N LEU A 225 -0.82 20.53 -1.74
CA LEU A 225 -1.81 19.46 -1.74
C LEU A 225 -1.25 18.17 -1.12
N VAL A 226 -0.01 17.78 -1.44
CA VAL A 226 0.64 16.60 -0.85
C VAL A 226 0.83 16.77 0.65
N SER A 227 1.30 17.94 1.09
CA SER A 227 1.49 18.22 2.53
C SER A 227 0.16 18.18 3.29
N MET A 228 -0.90 18.72 2.68
CA MET A 228 -2.26 18.67 3.23
C MET A 228 -2.77 17.22 3.33
N LEU A 229 -2.64 16.42 2.26
CA LEU A 229 -3.09 15.02 2.22
C LEU A 229 -2.34 14.13 3.22
N LEU A 230 -1.07 14.43 3.52
CA LEU A 230 -0.31 13.69 4.53
C LEU A 230 -0.72 14.04 5.97
N SER A 231 -1.50 15.09 6.18
CA SER A 231 -1.85 15.63 7.50
C SER A 231 -3.31 15.36 7.90
N ASP A 232 -3.62 15.56 9.17
CA ASP A 232 -4.99 15.45 9.71
C ASP A 232 -5.92 16.58 9.21
N TYR A 233 -5.36 17.62 8.59
CA TYR A 233 -6.12 18.72 7.99
C TYR A 233 -6.91 18.27 6.75
N SER A 234 -6.60 17.11 6.17
CA SER A 234 -7.28 16.59 4.98
C SER A 234 -8.81 16.53 5.15
N ASP A 235 -9.30 16.06 6.30
CA ASP A 235 -10.75 15.98 6.56
C ASP A 235 -11.43 17.35 6.51
N TYR A 236 -10.80 18.37 7.10
CA TYR A 236 -11.30 19.75 7.06
C TYR A 236 -11.26 20.29 5.63
N PHE A 237 -10.17 20.06 4.89
CA PHE A 237 -10.01 20.52 3.52
C PHE A 237 -11.13 20.00 2.60
N PHE A 238 -11.40 18.69 2.61
CA PHE A 238 -12.46 18.08 1.78
C PHE A 238 -13.86 18.58 2.17
N LYS A 239 -14.07 18.93 3.44
CA LYS A 239 -15.34 19.48 3.91
C LYS A 239 -15.58 20.91 3.42
N VAL A 240 -14.55 21.76 3.47
CA VAL A 240 -14.66 23.18 3.09
C VAL A 240 -14.65 23.38 1.58
N ASN A 241 -13.88 22.56 0.84
CA ASN A 241 -13.69 22.72 -0.60
C ASN A 241 -14.63 21.83 -1.43
N LYS A 242 -15.77 21.41 -0.87
CA LYS A 242 -16.68 20.46 -1.53
C LYS A 242 -17.10 20.93 -2.92
N ASP A 243 -17.54 22.18 -3.05
CA ASP A 243 -18.08 22.70 -4.32
C ASP A 243 -16.96 22.80 -5.36
N SER A 244 -15.81 23.37 -5.00
CA SER A 244 -14.64 23.47 -5.88
C SER A 244 -14.07 22.11 -6.32
N LEU A 245 -14.28 21.04 -5.55
CA LEU A 245 -13.89 19.68 -5.93
C LEU A 245 -14.84 19.04 -6.95
N LEU A 246 -16.09 19.48 -6.99
CA LEU A 246 -17.14 18.96 -7.88
C LEU A 246 -17.35 19.82 -9.13
N GLU A 247 -16.81 21.05 -9.15
CA GLU A 247 -16.80 21.95 -10.30
C GLU A 247 -15.75 21.56 -11.36
N ASP A 248 -15.75 22.26 -12.50
CA ASP A 248 -14.74 22.20 -13.56
C ASP A 248 -14.36 20.79 -14.02
N ASP A 249 -15.34 19.91 -14.26
CA ASP A 249 -15.13 18.51 -14.66
C ASP A 249 -14.16 17.78 -13.70
N PHE A 250 -14.31 18.05 -12.39
CA PHE A 250 -13.56 17.40 -11.32
C PHE A 250 -12.04 17.58 -11.43
N GLN A 251 -11.54 18.64 -12.07
CA GLN A 251 -10.09 18.82 -12.31
C GLN A 251 -9.26 18.76 -11.01
N LEU A 252 -9.72 19.43 -9.94
CA LEU A 252 -9.03 19.40 -8.65
C LEU A 252 -9.08 18.00 -8.02
N LEU A 253 -10.22 17.31 -8.09
CA LEU A 253 -10.39 15.95 -7.58
C LEU A 253 -9.54 14.92 -8.35
N LYS A 254 -9.48 15.03 -9.69
CA LYS A 254 -8.59 14.24 -10.56
C LYS A 254 -7.13 14.45 -10.18
N ARG A 255 -6.72 15.70 -9.94
CA ARG A 255 -5.37 16.05 -9.50
C ARG A 255 -5.04 15.47 -8.12
N LEU A 256 -5.94 15.58 -7.14
CA LEU A 256 -5.78 14.96 -5.82
C LEU A 256 -5.65 13.43 -5.91
N SER A 257 -6.47 12.79 -6.74
CA SER A 257 -6.44 11.35 -6.98
C SER A 257 -5.11 10.88 -7.59
N LEU A 258 -4.47 11.73 -8.41
CA LEU A 258 -3.13 11.47 -8.92
C LEU A 258 -2.05 11.69 -7.85
N LEU A 259 -2.07 12.85 -7.18
CA LEU A 259 -1.06 13.24 -6.21
C LEU A 259 -0.99 12.31 -5.02
N ILE A 260 -2.13 11.81 -4.54
CA ILE A 260 -2.17 10.91 -3.40
C ILE A 260 -1.43 9.59 -3.71
N ARG A 261 -1.55 9.11 -4.95
CA ARG A 261 -0.90 7.87 -5.40
C ARG A 261 0.60 8.01 -5.60
N ILE A 262 1.10 9.23 -5.78
CA ILE A 262 2.52 9.52 -6.03
C ILE A 262 3.22 10.02 -4.76
N GLY A 263 2.62 10.98 -4.05
CA GLY A 263 3.23 11.69 -2.93
C GLY A 263 2.84 11.17 -1.54
N CYS A 264 1.77 10.39 -1.44
CA CYS A 264 1.22 9.91 -0.16
C CYS A 264 1.39 8.40 0.01
N LYS A 265 2.57 7.86 -0.30
CA LYS A 265 2.91 6.44 -0.11
C LYS A 265 4.20 6.27 0.66
N GLU A 266 4.35 5.12 1.31
CA GLU A 266 5.62 4.67 1.90
C GLU A 266 5.96 3.25 1.45
N VAL A 267 7.24 2.90 1.54
CA VAL A 267 7.72 1.55 1.24
C VAL A 267 7.08 0.56 2.21
N ASP A 268 6.53 -0.53 1.68
CA ASP A 268 5.95 -1.60 2.49
C ASP A 268 6.95 -2.75 2.66
N ASN A 269 7.51 -2.86 3.87
CA ASN A 269 8.43 -3.94 4.24
C ASN A 269 7.72 -5.15 4.87
N SER A 270 6.39 -5.13 5.02
CA SER A 270 5.65 -6.13 5.80
C SER A 270 5.79 -7.56 5.27
N LEU A 271 5.95 -7.71 3.95
CA LEU A 271 6.23 -9.01 3.33
C LEU A 271 7.60 -9.54 3.75
N PHE A 272 8.63 -8.70 3.73
CA PHE A 272 9.99 -9.09 4.11
C PHE A 272 10.09 -9.44 5.59
N ASP A 273 9.42 -8.68 6.45
CA ASP A 273 9.34 -8.96 7.88
C ASP A 273 8.75 -10.36 8.15
N LYS A 274 7.69 -10.74 7.43
CA LYS A 274 7.05 -12.07 7.54
C LYS A 274 7.98 -13.21 7.11
N PHE A 275 8.86 -12.97 6.14
CA PHE A 275 9.88 -13.93 5.72
C PHE A 275 11.17 -13.87 6.54
N GLY A 276 11.22 -13.04 7.60
CA GLY A 276 12.39 -12.89 8.46
C GLY A 276 13.55 -12.11 7.84
N VAL A 277 13.28 -11.39 6.73
CA VAL A 277 14.27 -10.57 6.02
C VAL A 277 14.25 -9.18 6.64
N ARG A 278 15.16 -8.93 7.59
CA ARG A 278 15.22 -7.67 8.37
C ARG A 278 15.75 -6.46 7.61
N ALA A 279 16.39 -6.69 6.46
CA ALA A 279 16.90 -5.65 5.57
C ALA A 279 16.80 -6.19 4.13
N PRO A 280 15.62 -6.13 3.51
CA PRO A 280 15.48 -6.49 2.11
C PRO A 280 16.40 -5.59 1.29
N ASP A 281 17.15 -6.19 0.35
CA ASP A 281 17.88 -5.41 -0.63
C ASP A 281 16.89 -4.84 -1.65
N ILE A 282 16.18 -3.77 -1.25
CA ILE A 282 15.19 -3.06 -2.06
C ILE A 282 15.80 -2.64 -3.42
N LEU A 283 17.13 -2.47 -3.48
CA LEU A 283 17.89 -2.06 -4.67
C LEU A 283 18.00 -3.17 -5.73
N SER A 284 17.79 -4.42 -5.33
CA SER A 284 17.78 -5.58 -6.23
C SER A 284 16.40 -5.84 -6.86
N MET A 285 15.38 -5.10 -6.43
CA MET A 285 14.01 -5.28 -6.85
C MET A 285 13.69 -4.39 -8.05
N GLU A 286 13.13 -4.99 -9.10
CA GLU A 286 12.63 -4.25 -10.26
C GLU A 286 11.43 -3.34 -9.90
N TYR A 287 10.73 -3.65 -8.80
CA TYR A 287 9.57 -2.92 -8.31
C TYR A 287 9.59 -2.75 -6.78
N VAL A 288 9.46 -1.51 -6.32
CA VAL A 288 9.30 -1.18 -4.89
C VAL A 288 7.83 -1.31 -4.50
N ILE A 289 7.55 -2.18 -3.53
CA ILE A 289 6.21 -2.35 -2.96
C ILE A 289 5.92 -1.16 -2.05
N THR A 290 4.79 -0.49 -2.28
CA THR A 290 4.41 0.73 -1.55
C THR A 290 2.99 0.63 -1.03
N LYS A 291 2.76 1.19 0.16
CA LYS A 291 1.43 1.25 0.79
C LYS A 291 0.97 2.70 1.01
N PRO A 292 -0.34 2.95 1.07
CA PRO A 292 -0.91 4.25 1.42
C PRO A 292 -0.37 4.84 2.73
N LYS A 293 -0.11 6.15 2.75
CA LYS A 293 0.33 6.91 3.92
C LYS A 293 -0.44 8.22 4.06
N GLY A 294 -0.82 8.55 5.29
CA GLY A 294 -1.48 9.81 5.63
C GLY A 294 -3.00 9.75 5.57
N ASN A 295 -3.66 10.65 6.30
CA ASN A 295 -5.11 10.65 6.47
C ASN A 295 -5.88 11.08 5.21
N GLY A 296 -5.22 11.72 4.25
CA GLY A 296 -5.82 12.10 2.98
C GLY A 296 -6.42 10.94 2.19
N TRP A 297 -5.93 9.71 2.36
CA TRP A 297 -6.52 8.54 1.69
C TRP A 297 -7.91 8.26 2.21
N TYR A 298 -8.04 8.22 3.54
CA TYR A 298 -9.32 8.06 4.21
C TYR A 298 -10.29 9.19 3.82
N SER A 299 -9.83 10.45 3.93
CA SER A 299 -10.66 11.62 3.63
C SER A 299 -11.13 11.64 2.18
N LEU A 300 -10.25 11.33 1.22
CA LEU A 300 -10.57 11.31 -0.21
C LEU A 300 -11.59 10.20 -0.54
N ILE A 301 -11.36 8.97 -0.06
CA ILE A 301 -12.27 7.85 -0.33
C ILE A 301 -13.65 8.13 0.26
N LYS A 302 -13.71 8.65 1.49
CA LYS A 302 -14.96 9.04 2.14
C LYS A 302 -15.65 10.18 1.40
N PHE A 303 -14.89 11.17 0.91
CA PHE A 303 -15.43 12.26 0.10
C PHE A 303 -16.05 11.74 -1.20
N ILE A 304 -15.35 10.87 -1.93
CA ILE A 304 -15.85 10.27 -3.17
C ILE A 304 -17.13 9.48 -2.90
N HIS A 305 -17.14 8.65 -1.85
CA HIS A 305 -18.30 7.84 -1.49
C HIS A 305 -19.53 8.70 -1.19
N ASN A 306 -19.36 9.77 -0.42
CA ASN A 306 -20.45 10.68 -0.05
C ASN A 306 -20.99 11.53 -1.21
N ASN A 307 -20.26 11.60 -2.33
CA ASN A 307 -20.64 12.40 -3.49
C ASN A 307 -20.71 11.55 -4.78
N ILE A 308 -20.84 10.22 -4.64
CA ILE A 308 -20.77 9.30 -5.79
C ILE A 308 -21.85 9.59 -6.84
N GLU A 309 -23.05 10.01 -6.41
CA GLU A 309 -24.14 10.40 -7.31
C GLU A 309 -23.79 11.63 -8.17
N ASN A 310 -23.05 12.59 -7.61
CA ASN A 310 -22.62 13.78 -8.33
C ASN A 310 -21.41 13.51 -9.24
N ILE A 311 -20.47 12.68 -8.78
CA ILE A 311 -19.29 12.31 -9.55
C ILE A 311 -19.69 11.45 -10.75
N GLY A 312 -20.67 10.56 -10.57
CA GLY A 312 -21.12 9.67 -11.62
C GLY A 312 -20.17 8.50 -11.85
N ILE A 313 -20.75 7.40 -12.29
CA ILE A 313 -20.08 6.11 -12.50
C ILE A 313 -19.09 6.18 -13.67
N ASP A 314 -19.35 7.03 -14.67
CA ASP A 314 -18.47 7.27 -15.82
C ASP A 314 -17.07 7.78 -15.44
N ASN A 315 -16.95 8.41 -14.26
CA ASN A 315 -15.71 8.97 -13.74
C ASN A 315 -14.86 7.96 -12.95
N LEU A 316 -15.23 6.68 -12.93
CA LEU A 316 -14.50 5.66 -12.19
C LEU A 316 -13.04 5.50 -12.66
N ASN A 317 -12.71 5.86 -13.90
CA ASN A 317 -11.36 5.71 -14.45
C ASN A 317 -10.25 6.36 -13.61
N PHE A 318 -10.49 7.53 -13.01
CA PHE A 318 -9.51 8.17 -12.12
C PHE A 318 -9.68 7.78 -10.64
N VAL A 319 -10.86 7.30 -10.26
CA VAL A 319 -11.21 6.90 -8.90
C VAL A 319 -10.68 5.49 -8.58
N LEU A 320 -10.91 4.51 -9.47
CA LEU A 320 -10.56 3.11 -9.24
C LEU A 320 -9.08 2.90 -8.86
N PRO A 321 -8.10 3.55 -9.50
CA PRO A 321 -6.70 3.40 -9.08
C PRO A 321 -6.45 3.81 -7.63
N VAL A 322 -7.19 4.79 -7.09
CA VAL A 322 -7.12 5.19 -5.67
C VAL A 322 -7.74 4.11 -4.79
N LEU A 323 -8.94 3.63 -5.14
CA LEU A 323 -9.65 2.61 -4.37
C LEU A 323 -8.87 1.29 -4.30
N HIS A 324 -8.32 0.86 -5.43
CA HIS A 324 -7.52 -0.35 -5.54
C HIS A 324 -6.21 -0.25 -4.74
N ASP A 325 -5.48 0.86 -4.87
CA ASP A 325 -4.24 1.08 -4.11
C ASP A 325 -4.50 1.07 -2.59
N TRP A 326 -5.67 1.56 -2.14
CA TRP A 326 -6.08 1.49 -0.74
C TRP A 326 -6.44 0.07 -0.30
N ASN A 327 -7.39 -0.58 -0.98
CA ASN A 327 -7.93 -1.88 -0.60
C ASN A 327 -6.91 -3.03 -0.73
N SER A 328 -5.93 -2.91 -1.63
CA SER A 328 -4.84 -3.89 -1.75
C SER A 328 -3.93 -3.95 -0.52
N HIS A 329 -3.92 -2.91 0.32
CA HIS A 329 -3.09 -2.83 1.53
C HIS A 329 -3.91 -2.76 2.82
N ASN A 330 -5.17 -2.31 2.76
CA ASN A 330 -6.05 -2.12 3.90
C ASN A 330 -7.33 -2.93 3.73
N ASN A 331 -7.46 -4.00 4.51
CA ASN A 331 -8.58 -4.95 4.45
C ASN A 331 -9.66 -4.69 5.51
N SER A 332 -9.64 -3.55 6.21
CA SER A 332 -10.60 -3.22 7.26
C SER A 332 -10.73 -1.71 7.47
N GLY A 333 -11.85 -1.31 8.06
CA GLY A 333 -12.18 0.07 8.41
C GLY A 333 -13.12 0.78 7.43
N ASP A 334 -13.65 1.93 7.88
CA ASP A 334 -14.70 2.65 7.14
C ASP A 334 -14.27 3.06 5.72
N ALA A 335 -13.01 3.44 5.50
CA ALA A 335 -12.52 3.77 4.16
C ALA A 335 -12.53 2.55 3.23
N THR A 336 -12.14 1.38 3.72
CA THR A 336 -12.22 0.13 2.95
C THR A 336 -13.67 -0.22 2.63
N LYS A 337 -14.60 -0.01 3.57
CA LYS A 337 -16.04 -0.13 3.31
C LYS A 337 -16.49 0.80 2.19
N CYS A 338 -16.19 2.10 2.30
CA CYS A 338 -16.55 3.11 1.31
C CYS A 338 -15.98 2.77 -0.07
N ALA A 339 -14.69 2.41 -0.16
CA ALA A 339 -14.05 2.03 -1.42
C ALA A 339 -14.71 0.81 -2.07
N SER A 340 -15.02 -0.21 -1.28
CA SER A 340 -15.66 -1.44 -1.78
C SER A 340 -17.08 -1.18 -2.25
N LEU A 341 -17.84 -0.32 -1.56
CA LEU A 341 -19.18 0.08 -1.96
C LEU A 341 -19.19 0.93 -3.23
N ILE A 342 -18.23 1.85 -3.41
CA ILE A 342 -18.08 2.61 -4.67
C ILE A 342 -17.80 1.66 -5.83
N ALA A 343 -16.82 0.76 -5.67
CA ALA A 343 -16.46 -0.22 -6.68
C ALA A 343 -17.65 -1.14 -7.01
N LEU A 344 -18.40 -1.57 -6.00
CA LEU A 344 -19.57 -2.41 -6.17
C LEU A 344 -20.70 -1.68 -6.89
N ALA A 345 -20.95 -0.41 -6.56
CA ALA A 345 -21.98 0.39 -7.24
C ALA A 345 -21.68 0.52 -8.74
N PHE A 346 -20.42 0.76 -9.11
CA PHE A 346 -20.02 0.77 -10.51
C PHE A 346 -20.20 -0.60 -11.16
N TYR A 347 -19.77 -1.68 -10.50
CA TYR A 347 -19.91 -3.03 -11.05
C TYR A 347 -21.38 -3.39 -11.33
N LYS A 348 -22.29 -3.01 -10.43
CA LYS A 348 -23.74 -3.19 -10.61
C LYS A 348 -24.28 -2.37 -11.79
N SER A 349 -23.94 -1.08 -11.88
CA SER A 349 -24.36 -0.23 -13.00
C SER A 349 -23.85 -0.76 -14.35
N ALA A 350 -22.61 -1.23 -14.41
CA ALA A 350 -22.05 -1.81 -15.63
C ALA A 350 -22.83 -3.06 -16.09
N ILE A 351 -23.30 -3.89 -15.15
CA ILE A 351 -24.18 -5.03 -15.46
C ILE A 351 -25.55 -4.56 -15.97
N GLU A 352 -26.16 -3.57 -15.29
CA GLU A 352 -27.48 -3.01 -15.66
C GLU A 352 -27.47 -2.40 -17.06
N ASP A 353 -26.42 -1.65 -17.38
CA ASP A 353 -26.20 -0.99 -18.67
C ASP A 353 -25.69 -1.95 -19.75
N ARG A 354 -25.47 -3.24 -19.41
CA ARG A 354 -24.92 -4.28 -20.29
C ARG A 354 -23.57 -3.89 -20.89
N VAL A 355 -22.77 -3.13 -20.14
CA VAL A 355 -21.39 -2.82 -20.48
C VAL A 355 -20.59 -4.11 -20.42
N TYR A 356 -19.82 -4.39 -21.48
CA TYR A 356 -18.97 -5.57 -21.50
C TYR A 356 -17.83 -5.41 -20.48
N ILE A 357 -17.83 -6.25 -19.46
CA ILE A 357 -16.76 -6.37 -18.46
C ILE A 357 -15.84 -7.49 -18.93
N GLY A 358 -14.73 -7.13 -19.56
CA GLY A 358 -13.74 -8.09 -20.06
C GLY A 358 -12.73 -8.51 -18.99
N ASP A 359 -11.89 -9.51 -19.29
CA ASP A 359 -10.75 -9.89 -18.43
C ASP A 359 -9.54 -8.93 -18.58
N ASP A 360 -9.80 -7.63 -18.54
CA ASP A 360 -8.78 -6.58 -18.65
C ASP A 360 -8.29 -6.10 -17.27
N SER A 361 -7.18 -5.36 -17.24
CA SER A 361 -6.59 -4.88 -15.98
C SER A 361 -7.55 -3.99 -15.17
N PHE A 362 -8.45 -3.27 -15.84
CA PHE A 362 -9.44 -2.42 -15.20
C PHE A 362 -10.48 -3.25 -14.44
N SER A 363 -11.11 -4.21 -15.09
CA SER A 363 -12.12 -5.09 -14.52
C SER A 363 -11.55 -5.96 -13.41
N LYS A 364 -10.30 -6.42 -13.57
CA LYS A 364 -9.55 -7.12 -12.52
C LYS A 364 -9.41 -6.25 -11.27
N ASN A 365 -8.90 -5.04 -11.42
CA ASN A 365 -8.72 -4.13 -10.30
C ASN A 365 -10.05 -3.75 -9.64
N LEU A 366 -11.12 -3.60 -10.43
CA LEU A 366 -12.47 -3.35 -9.93
C LEU A 366 -12.96 -4.49 -9.04
N ILE A 367 -12.92 -5.73 -9.54
CA ILE A 367 -13.35 -6.91 -8.78
C ILE A 367 -12.48 -7.11 -7.54
N LEU A 368 -11.15 -7.03 -7.67
CA LEU A 368 -10.24 -7.16 -6.52
C LEU A 368 -10.50 -6.08 -5.47
N THR A 369 -10.80 -4.84 -5.88
CA THR A 369 -11.17 -3.77 -4.94
C THR A 369 -12.41 -4.17 -4.12
N ILE A 370 -13.44 -4.72 -4.76
CA ILE A 370 -14.65 -5.20 -4.06
C ILE A 370 -14.28 -6.34 -3.09
N LEU A 371 -13.57 -7.36 -3.60
CA LEU A 371 -13.31 -8.59 -2.85
C LEU A 371 -12.31 -8.39 -1.70
N TYR A 372 -11.35 -7.47 -1.81
CA TYR A 372 -10.43 -7.14 -0.72
C TYR A 372 -11.13 -6.57 0.52
N GLY A 373 -12.25 -5.86 0.34
CA GLY A 373 -13.05 -5.30 1.44
C GLY A 373 -14.18 -6.20 1.94
N VAL A 374 -14.18 -7.50 1.62
CA VAL A 374 -15.26 -8.44 2.00
C VAL A 374 -15.58 -8.46 3.49
N SER A 375 -14.60 -8.20 4.37
CA SER A 375 -14.80 -8.06 5.82
C SER A 375 -15.81 -6.97 6.19
N GLU A 376 -15.90 -5.91 5.39
CA GLU A 376 -16.72 -4.72 5.62
C GLU A 376 -18.06 -4.73 4.85
N ILE A 377 -18.14 -5.49 3.74
CA ILE A 377 -19.32 -5.58 2.86
C ILE A 377 -19.91 -7.00 2.79
N LYS A 378 -19.86 -7.74 3.91
CA LYS A 378 -20.30 -9.13 3.99
C LYS A 378 -21.75 -9.33 3.56
N SER A 379 -22.66 -8.43 3.95
CA SER A 379 -24.08 -8.51 3.62
C SER A 379 -24.29 -8.45 2.11
N GLU A 380 -23.68 -7.45 1.48
CA GLU A 380 -23.79 -7.14 0.07
C GLU A 380 -23.23 -8.29 -0.78
N LEU A 381 -22.08 -8.84 -0.40
CA LEU A 381 -21.49 -9.96 -1.13
C LEU A 381 -22.25 -11.28 -0.91
N LYS A 382 -22.83 -11.50 0.29
CA LYS A 382 -23.72 -12.64 0.54
C LYS A 382 -24.95 -12.61 -0.36
N GLU A 383 -25.58 -11.44 -0.49
CA GLU A 383 -26.76 -11.24 -1.34
C GLU A 383 -26.44 -11.51 -2.82
N ILE A 384 -25.30 -11.02 -3.31
CA ILE A 384 -24.85 -11.26 -4.70
C ILE A 384 -24.63 -12.75 -4.95
N ILE A 385 -23.92 -13.44 -4.05
CA ILE A 385 -23.68 -14.89 -4.22
C ILE A 385 -25.00 -15.68 -4.14
N ASP A 386 -25.93 -15.26 -3.29
CA ASP A 386 -27.27 -15.87 -3.23
C ASP A 386 -28.03 -15.66 -4.55
N GLU A 387 -27.97 -14.46 -5.14
CA GLU A 387 -28.60 -14.19 -6.44
C GLU A 387 -28.00 -15.03 -7.57
N VAL A 388 -26.67 -15.14 -7.62
CA VAL A 388 -25.95 -15.98 -8.61
C VAL A 388 -26.36 -17.44 -8.49
N THR A 389 -26.38 -17.97 -7.26
CA THR A 389 -26.68 -19.39 -7.00
C THR A 389 -28.16 -19.71 -7.21
N LEU A 390 -29.08 -18.80 -6.88
CA LEU A 390 -30.53 -18.98 -7.11
C LEU A 390 -30.88 -18.98 -8.60
N ASN A 391 -30.24 -18.12 -9.39
CA ASN A 391 -30.49 -18.00 -10.83
C ASN A 391 -29.62 -18.95 -11.68
N ASN A 392 -28.67 -19.67 -11.06
CA ASN A 392 -27.70 -20.52 -11.74
C ASN A 392 -26.90 -19.76 -12.84
N TRP A 393 -26.45 -18.56 -12.49
CA TRP A 393 -25.68 -17.66 -13.37
C TRP A 393 -24.24 -18.14 -13.52
N LYS A 394 -24.04 -19.13 -14.39
CA LYS A 394 -22.75 -19.80 -14.63
C LYS A 394 -22.13 -19.51 -15.99
N ARG A 395 -22.85 -18.88 -16.92
CA ARG A 395 -22.37 -18.59 -18.27
C ARG A 395 -21.57 -17.29 -18.28
N HIS A 396 -20.65 -17.17 -19.23
CA HIS A 396 -19.78 -16.01 -19.38
C HIS A 396 -20.52 -14.66 -19.45
N ASN A 397 -21.73 -14.65 -20.00
CA ASN A 397 -22.54 -13.44 -20.15
C ASN A 397 -23.54 -13.23 -19.00
N ASP A 398 -23.56 -14.11 -18.01
CA ASP A 398 -24.43 -13.96 -16.86
C ASP A 398 -23.86 -12.91 -15.89
N PRO A 399 -24.73 -12.21 -15.13
CA PRO A 399 -24.28 -11.24 -14.13
C PRO A 399 -23.33 -11.87 -13.10
N TYR A 400 -22.31 -11.10 -12.69
CA TYR A 400 -21.31 -11.50 -11.69
C TYR A 400 -20.49 -12.76 -12.03
N HIS A 401 -20.52 -13.24 -13.28
CA HIS A 401 -19.74 -14.42 -13.68
C HIS A 401 -18.24 -14.23 -13.40
N LEU A 402 -17.64 -13.13 -13.88
CA LEU A 402 -16.22 -12.84 -13.69
C LEU A 402 -15.85 -12.69 -12.21
N MET A 403 -16.72 -12.06 -11.40
CA MET A 403 -16.51 -11.98 -9.95
C MET A 403 -16.54 -13.37 -9.30
N SER A 404 -17.44 -14.24 -9.73
CA SER A 404 -17.57 -15.61 -9.23
C SER A 404 -16.34 -16.45 -9.59
N GLU A 405 -15.84 -16.32 -10.82
CA GLU A 405 -14.60 -16.94 -11.27
C GLU A 405 -13.42 -16.48 -10.40
N PHE A 406 -13.34 -15.18 -10.07
CA PHE A 406 -12.29 -14.63 -9.22
C PHE A 406 -12.30 -15.26 -7.82
N ILE A 407 -13.48 -15.36 -7.20
CA ILE A 407 -13.64 -15.99 -5.88
C ILE A 407 -13.19 -17.46 -5.88
N LEU A 408 -13.41 -18.18 -6.99
CA LEU A 408 -13.14 -19.62 -7.09
C LEU A 408 -11.73 -19.96 -7.57
N THR A 409 -11.02 -19.03 -8.23
CA THR A 409 -9.73 -19.34 -8.91
C THR A 409 -8.55 -18.50 -8.45
N LYS A 410 -8.76 -17.30 -7.87
CA LYS A 410 -7.67 -16.36 -7.55
C LYS A 410 -7.27 -16.45 -6.07
N MET A 411 -5.98 -16.62 -5.82
CA MET A 411 -5.42 -16.69 -4.46
C MET A 411 -5.62 -15.38 -3.69
N GLU A 412 -5.62 -14.26 -4.41
CA GLU A 412 -5.90 -12.91 -3.90
C GLU A 412 -7.28 -12.82 -3.24
N CYS A 413 -8.23 -13.67 -3.63
CA CYS A 413 -9.61 -13.67 -3.15
C CYS A 413 -9.87 -14.67 -2.01
N PHE A 414 -8.83 -15.28 -1.43
CA PHE A 414 -8.95 -16.25 -0.33
C PHE A 414 -9.55 -15.66 0.95
N ASN A 415 -9.48 -14.35 1.12
CA ASN A 415 -10.15 -13.63 2.20
C ASN A 415 -11.68 -13.83 2.14
N VAL A 416 -12.29 -13.93 0.94
CA VAL A 416 -13.73 -14.16 0.78
C VAL A 416 -14.14 -15.51 1.36
N ALA A 417 -13.35 -16.55 1.08
CA ALA A 417 -13.54 -17.88 1.65
C ALA A 417 -13.35 -17.92 3.17
N THR A 418 -12.57 -16.98 3.71
CA THR A 418 -12.37 -16.85 5.16
C THR A 418 -13.54 -16.15 5.84
N GLU A 419 -14.08 -15.10 5.23
CA GLU A 419 -15.12 -14.27 5.82
C GLU A 419 -16.55 -14.81 5.64
N ILE A 420 -16.83 -15.49 4.51
CA ILE A 420 -18.16 -16.00 4.16
C ILE A 420 -18.11 -17.44 3.60
N PRO A 421 -17.55 -18.41 4.35
CA PRO A 421 -17.24 -19.75 3.84
C PRO A 421 -18.46 -20.50 3.32
N GLU A 422 -19.64 -20.35 3.93
CA GLU A 422 -20.84 -21.08 3.48
C GLU A 422 -21.28 -20.62 2.08
N LYS A 423 -21.13 -19.32 1.78
CA LYS A 423 -21.48 -18.76 0.46
C LYS A 423 -20.48 -19.18 -0.61
N VAL A 424 -19.19 -19.19 -0.29
CA VAL A 424 -18.18 -19.68 -1.24
C VAL A 424 -18.40 -21.16 -1.57
N ILE A 425 -18.80 -21.99 -0.61
CA ILE A 425 -19.19 -23.38 -0.87
C ILE A 425 -20.44 -23.47 -1.75
N ALA A 426 -21.46 -22.63 -1.50
CA ALA A 426 -22.66 -22.59 -2.34
C ALA A 426 -22.33 -22.20 -3.79
N LEU A 427 -21.48 -21.19 -3.96
CA LEU A 427 -20.98 -20.75 -5.25
C LEU A 427 -20.18 -21.86 -5.96
N ALA A 428 -19.26 -22.51 -5.24
CA ALA A 428 -18.49 -23.63 -5.74
C ALA A 428 -19.39 -24.79 -6.21
N LYS A 429 -20.46 -25.13 -5.47
CA LYS A 429 -21.43 -26.13 -5.91
C LYS A 429 -22.14 -25.73 -7.20
N CYS A 430 -22.50 -24.45 -7.35
CA CYS A 430 -23.17 -23.91 -8.53
C CYS A 430 -22.27 -23.97 -9.79
N PHE A 431 -20.97 -23.69 -9.64
CA PHE A 431 -20.02 -23.64 -10.76
C PHE A 431 -19.34 -24.97 -11.07
N TRP A 432 -19.10 -25.82 -10.06
CA TRP A 432 -18.30 -27.03 -10.22
C TRP A 432 -19.11 -28.28 -10.54
N ILE A 433 -20.38 -28.36 -10.14
CA ILE A 433 -21.19 -29.57 -10.35
C ILE A 433 -21.80 -29.55 -11.74
N TYR A 434 -21.54 -30.60 -12.53
CA TYR A 434 -22.14 -30.77 -13.84
C TYR A 434 -23.56 -31.33 -13.72
N GLU A 435 -24.52 -30.61 -14.28
CA GLU A 435 -25.90 -31.08 -14.46
C GLU A 435 -26.18 -31.31 -15.95
N PRO A 436 -26.44 -32.56 -16.39
CA PRO A 436 -26.74 -32.85 -17.79
C PRO A 436 -28.00 -32.11 -18.25
N GLN A 437 -27.90 -31.28 -19.29
CA GLN A 437 -29.07 -30.61 -19.86
C GLN A 437 -30.00 -31.64 -20.54
N LYS A 438 -31.30 -31.62 -20.20
CA LYS A 438 -32.28 -32.61 -20.66
C LYS A 438 -32.56 -32.61 -22.18
N ASN A 439 -32.10 -31.61 -22.95
CA ASN A 439 -32.57 -31.38 -24.33
C ASN A 439 -31.49 -31.04 -25.37
N ASP A 440 -30.20 -31.27 -25.14
CA ASP A 440 -29.17 -31.08 -26.19
C ASP A 440 -28.96 -32.36 -27.00
N CYS A 441 -29.96 -32.70 -27.81
CA CYS A 441 -29.87 -33.75 -28.83
C CYS A 441 -29.33 -33.25 -30.18
N PHE A 442 -28.93 -31.97 -30.30
CA PHE A 442 -28.58 -31.35 -31.58
C PHE A 442 -27.15 -30.85 -31.75
N TYR A 443 -26.34 -30.81 -30.69
CA TYR A 443 -24.89 -30.63 -30.81
C TYR A 443 -24.20 -31.69 -29.95
N GLY A 444 -23.55 -32.66 -30.58
CA GLY A 444 -22.71 -33.63 -29.88
C GLY A 444 -21.48 -32.93 -29.31
N SER A 445 -21.60 -32.34 -28.12
CA SER A 445 -20.43 -32.04 -27.30
C SER A 445 -19.79 -33.38 -26.96
N ARG A 446 -18.50 -33.56 -27.32
CA ARG A 446 -17.74 -34.68 -26.78
C ARG A 446 -17.78 -34.54 -25.26
N LEU A 447 -18.17 -35.60 -24.55
CA LEU A 447 -18.03 -35.64 -23.11
C LEU A 447 -16.54 -35.42 -22.80
N GLU A 448 -16.24 -34.31 -22.14
CA GLU A 448 -14.92 -34.03 -21.60
C GLU A 448 -14.69 -34.91 -20.37
N ILE A 449 -13.44 -35.11 -19.98
CA ILE A 449 -13.12 -36.02 -18.87
C ILE A 449 -13.73 -35.54 -17.56
N GLU A 450 -13.86 -34.23 -17.39
CA GLU A 450 -14.54 -33.54 -16.30
C GLU A 450 -15.97 -34.06 -16.10
N HIS A 451 -16.73 -34.21 -17.18
CA HIS A 451 -18.11 -34.68 -17.14
C HIS A 451 -18.22 -36.15 -16.69
N GLU A 452 -17.23 -36.99 -16.97
CA GLU A 452 -17.17 -38.37 -16.47
C GLU A 452 -17.04 -38.42 -14.93
N PHE A 453 -16.52 -37.36 -14.31
CA PHE A 453 -16.46 -37.18 -12.85
C PHE A 453 -17.62 -36.32 -12.31
N GLY A 454 -18.60 -35.97 -13.13
CA GLY A 454 -19.74 -35.12 -12.73
C GLY A 454 -19.35 -33.68 -12.39
N VAL A 455 -18.19 -33.21 -12.85
CA VAL A 455 -17.77 -31.82 -12.67
C VAL A 455 -17.85 -31.06 -13.98
N GLU A 456 -18.19 -29.78 -13.92
CA GLU A 456 -18.30 -28.91 -15.11
C GLU A 456 -16.90 -28.73 -15.74
N SER A 457 -16.86 -28.64 -17.06
CA SER A 457 -15.61 -28.30 -17.74
C SER A 457 -15.20 -26.86 -17.44
N SER A 458 -13.96 -26.67 -17.02
CA SER A 458 -13.41 -25.37 -16.66
C SER A 458 -12.38 -24.84 -17.65
N HIS A 459 -12.33 -25.35 -18.89
CA HIS A 459 -11.46 -24.87 -19.98
C HIS A 459 -10.02 -24.38 -19.59
N GLN A 460 -9.35 -25.05 -18.63
CA GLN A 460 -8.02 -24.75 -18.04
C GLN A 460 -7.95 -23.83 -16.80
N ASP A 461 -9.05 -23.37 -16.22
CA ASP A 461 -9.05 -22.46 -15.05
C ASP A 461 -8.25 -22.99 -13.83
N TYR A 462 -8.25 -24.32 -13.66
CA TYR A 462 -7.53 -24.99 -12.58
C TYR A 462 -6.18 -25.60 -12.99
N TYR A 463 -5.66 -25.26 -14.16
CA TYR A 463 -4.37 -25.74 -14.65
C TYR A 463 -3.25 -24.69 -14.48
N PRO A 464 -2.04 -25.08 -14.02
CA PRO A 464 -1.70 -26.40 -13.49
C PRO A 464 -2.32 -26.63 -12.10
N ALA A 465 -2.61 -27.91 -11.78
CA ALA A 465 -3.18 -28.26 -10.49
C ALA A 465 -2.25 -27.84 -9.33
N SER A 466 -2.84 -27.24 -8.30
CA SER A 466 -2.10 -26.71 -7.15
C SER A 466 -3.00 -26.60 -5.92
N ALA A 467 -2.40 -26.72 -4.73
CA ALA A 467 -3.06 -26.47 -3.44
C ALA A 467 -3.60 -25.02 -3.28
N TYR A 468 -3.25 -24.11 -4.20
CA TYR A 468 -3.69 -22.71 -4.20
C TYR A 468 -4.61 -22.36 -5.36
N GLN A 469 -4.99 -23.34 -6.19
CA GLN A 469 -5.80 -23.09 -7.38
C GLN A 469 -7.31 -22.98 -7.07
N THR A 470 -7.72 -23.31 -5.84
CA THR A 470 -9.12 -23.27 -5.39
C THR A 470 -9.19 -22.61 -4.01
N PRO A 471 -10.36 -22.09 -3.59
CA PRO A 471 -10.54 -21.54 -2.24
C PRO A 471 -10.49 -22.60 -1.13
N ILE A 472 -10.33 -23.90 -1.43
CA ILE A 472 -10.39 -24.98 -0.45
C ILE A 472 -9.37 -24.81 0.67
N TYR A 473 -8.13 -24.41 0.35
CA TYR A 473 -7.11 -24.21 1.38
C TYR A 473 -7.51 -23.10 2.37
N ALA A 474 -8.12 -22.01 1.88
CA ALA A 474 -8.65 -20.96 2.73
C ALA A 474 -9.87 -21.44 3.55
N LEU A 475 -10.79 -22.19 2.93
CA LEU A 475 -11.94 -22.80 3.61
C LEU A 475 -11.51 -23.72 4.75
N LEU A 476 -10.50 -24.57 4.54
CA LEU A 476 -9.95 -25.47 5.55
C LEU A 476 -9.35 -24.72 6.76
N LYS A 477 -8.75 -23.55 6.51
CA LYS A 477 -8.24 -22.66 7.57
C LYS A 477 -9.36 -21.95 8.33
N ALA A 478 -10.42 -21.55 7.64
CA ALA A 478 -11.52 -20.79 8.21
C ALA A 478 -12.49 -21.66 9.02
N ASP A 479 -13.04 -22.71 8.40
CA ASP A 479 -13.92 -23.69 9.05
C ASP A 479 -13.58 -25.11 8.54
N LEU A 480 -12.75 -25.80 9.32
CA LEU A 480 -12.32 -27.15 8.99
C LEU A 480 -13.49 -28.12 8.82
N LYS A 481 -14.51 -28.06 9.69
CA LYS A 481 -15.60 -29.03 9.67
C LYS A 481 -16.47 -28.83 8.42
N LEU A 482 -16.82 -27.58 8.14
CA LEU A 482 -17.60 -27.20 6.97
C LEU A 482 -16.87 -27.60 5.69
N ALA A 483 -15.57 -27.27 5.59
CA ALA A 483 -14.75 -27.59 4.43
C ALA A 483 -14.59 -29.11 4.23
N LEU A 484 -14.31 -29.88 5.29
CA LEU A 484 -14.18 -31.34 5.19
C LEU A 484 -15.49 -32.01 4.76
N ASN A 485 -16.63 -31.55 5.28
CA ASN A 485 -17.94 -32.06 4.84
C ASN A 485 -18.13 -31.81 3.35
N PHE A 486 -17.86 -30.59 2.88
CA PHE A 486 -17.98 -30.24 1.47
C PHE A 486 -17.05 -31.06 0.56
N ILE A 487 -15.76 -31.17 0.91
CA ILE A 487 -14.79 -31.98 0.16
C ILE A 487 -15.25 -33.44 0.11
N THR A 488 -15.69 -33.99 1.24
CA THR A 488 -16.16 -35.37 1.33
C THR A 488 -17.38 -35.60 0.44
N ASP A 489 -18.36 -34.69 0.47
CA ASP A 489 -19.57 -34.78 -0.35
C ASP A 489 -19.23 -34.71 -1.85
N LEU A 490 -18.40 -33.74 -2.25
CA LEU A 490 -18.00 -33.54 -3.64
C LEU A 490 -17.18 -34.73 -4.17
N ILE A 491 -16.16 -35.18 -3.44
CA ILE A 491 -15.32 -36.31 -3.86
C ILE A 491 -16.13 -37.60 -3.90
N ASN A 492 -17.05 -37.83 -2.95
CA ASN A 492 -17.94 -39.00 -2.99
C ASN A 492 -18.88 -38.94 -4.19
N TYR A 493 -19.42 -37.77 -4.51
CA TYR A 493 -20.24 -37.58 -5.69
C TYR A 493 -19.44 -37.88 -6.96
N SER A 494 -18.28 -37.24 -7.14
CA SER A 494 -17.44 -37.42 -8.32
C SER A 494 -16.94 -38.85 -8.48
N SER A 495 -16.55 -39.51 -7.38
CA SER A 495 -16.10 -40.90 -7.42
C SER A 495 -17.21 -41.86 -7.83
N LYS A 496 -18.46 -41.61 -7.37
CA LYS A 496 -19.63 -42.41 -7.77
C LYS A 496 -20.01 -42.18 -9.23
N THR A 497 -19.95 -40.93 -9.70
CA THR A 497 -20.21 -40.59 -11.11
C THR A 497 -19.18 -41.24 -12.03
N TYR A 498 -17.90 -41.17 -11.67
CA TYR A 498 -16.82 -41.87 -12.38
C TYR A 498 -17.01 -43.39 -12.39
N ALA A 499 -17.44 -43.99 -11.28
CA ALA A 499 -17.65 -45.43 -11.18
C ALA A 499 -18.74 -45.99 -12.12
N VAL A 500 -19.75 -45.17 -12.46
CA VAL A 500 -20.81 -45.53 -13.41
C VAL A 500 -20.51 -45.07 -14.84
N SER A 501 -19.42 -44.34 -15.03
CA SER A 501 -19.03 -43.73 -16.28
C SER A 501 -18.43 -44.75 -17.26
N SER A 502 -18.20 -44.33 -18.51
CA SER A 502 -17.57 -45.20 -19.51
C SER A 502 -16.04 -45.32 -19.31
N LEU A 503 -15.46 -44.42 -18.52
CA LEU A 503 -14.05 -44.35 -18.19
C LEU A 503 -13.65 -45.54 -17.31
N ASP A 504 -12.56 -46.23 -17.66
CA ASP A 504 -12.02 -47.38 -16.89
C ASP A 504 -13.04 -48.48 -16.55
N LYS A 505 -14.04 -48.68 -17.42
CA LYS A 505 -15.10 -49.67 -17.23
C LYS A 505 -14.52 -51.07 -16.96
N GLY A 506 -14.87 -51.64 -15.80
CA GLY A 506 -14.37 -52.95 -15.35
C GLY A 506 -13.08 -52.91 -14.51
N GLN A 507 -12.50 -51.73 -14.27
CA GLN A 507 -11.34 -51.54 -13.39
C GLN A 507 -11.69 -50.87 -12.05
N VAL A 508 -12.95 -50.46 -11.88
CA VAL A 508 -13.45 -49.87 -10.64
C VAL A 508 -13.98 -50.98 -9.74
N GLU A 509 -13.40 -51.13 -8.56
CA GLU A 509 -13.84 -52.06 -7.53
C GLU A 509 -14.65 -51.32 -6.45
N THR A 510 -15.34 -52.07 -5.59
CA THR A 510 -16.07 -51.48 -4.45
C THR A 510 -15.44 -51.95 -3.14
N ALA A 511 -15.04 -51.00 -2.29
CA ALA A 511 -14.58 -51.28 -0.93
C ALA A 511 -15.65 -50.87 0.08
N THR A 512 -15.84 -51.69 1.12
CA THR A 512 -16.73 -51.37 2.25
C THR A 512 -15.90 -50.76 3.39
N LEU A 513 -16.19 -49.51 3.73
CA LEU A 513 -15.63 -48.81 4.88
C LEU A 513 -16.54 -49.02 6.10
N TYR A 514 -15.96 -49.53 7.19
CA TYR A 514 -16.63 -49.71 8.48
C TYR A 514 -16.35 -48.51 9.37
N LEU A 515 -17.37 -47.72 9.69
CA LEU A 515 -17.23 -46.53 10.53
C LEU A 515 -17.47 -46.87 12.01
N ASP A 516 -16.82 -46.13 12.92
CA ASP A 516 -16.91 -46.33 14.38
C ASP A 516 -18.35 -46.23 14.94
N ASN A 517 -19.25 -45.58 14.20
CA ASN A 517 -20.67 -45.47 14.53
C ASN A 517 -21.51 -46.67 14.07
N GLY A 518 -20.88 -47.75 13.61
CA GLY A 518 -21.53 -48.97 13.12
C GLY A 518 -22.14 -48.86 11.71
N LYS A 519 -21.93 -47.74 11.00
CA LYS A 519 -22.37 -47.59 9.61
C LYS A 519 -21.35 -48.17 8.64
N ASN A 520 -21.85 -48.87 7.62
CA ASN A 520 -21.04 -49.37 6.52
C ASN A 520 -21.28 -48.51 5.28
N VAL A 521 -20.20 -48.00 4.67
CA VAL A 521 -20.26 -47.18 3.46
C VAL A 521 -19.51 -47.89 2.35
N ASN A 522 -20.19 -48.16 1.24
CA ASN A 522 -19.56 -48.72 0.04
C ASN A 522 -19.02 -47.58 -0.83
N LEU A 523 -17.73 -47.61 -1.13
CA LEU A 523 -17.04 -46.60 -1.92
C LEU A 523 -16.39 -47.24 -3.16
N PRO A 524 -16.48 -46.59 -4.33
CA PRO A 524 -15.71 -47.02 -5.48
C PRO A 524 -14.22 -46.76 -5.25
N ILE A 525 -13.38 -47.72 -5.63
CA ILE A 525 -11.93 -47.61 -5.58
C ILE A 525 -11.34 -47.93 -6.96
N SER A 526 -10.33 -47.17 -7.37
CA SER A 526 -9.52 -47.45 -8.55
C SER A 526 -8.15 -46.82 -8.38
N THR A 527 -7.16 -47.28 -9.14
CA THR A 527 -5.83 -46.64 -9.17
C THR A 527 -5.91 -45.16 -9.52
N ARG A 528 -6.85 -44.78 -10.41
CA ARG A 528 -7.07 -43.38 -10.79
C ARG A 528 -7.56 -42.54 -9.60
N LEU A 529 -8.58 -43.00 -8.88
CA LEU A 529 -9.09 -42.32 -7.69
C LEU A 529 -8.02 -42.20 -6.59
N TRP A 530 -7.22 -43.26 -6.39
CA TRP A 530 -6.15 -43.28 -5.39
C TRP A 530 -5.03 -42.28 -5.70
N CYS A 531 -4.65 -42.16 -6.98
CA CYS A 531 -3.54 -41.33 -7.44
C CYS A 531 -3.93 -39.89 -7.79
N MET A 532 -5.22 -39.51 -7.66
CA MET A 532 -5.75 -38.22 -8.09
C MET A 532 -5.04 -37.03 -7.42
N TYR A 533 -4.78 -37.08 -6.11
CA TYR A 533 -4.07 -35.98 -5.41
C TYR A 533 -2.63 -35.75 -5.89
N ARG A 534 -2.02 -36.72 -6.59
CA ARG A 534 -0.65 -36.61 -7.10
C ARG A 534 -0.57 -36.05 -8.52
N GLY A 535 -1.69 -35.86 -9.21
CA GLY A 535 -1.72 -35.43 -10.62
C GLY A 535 -0.97 -36.38 -11.57
N THR A 536 -0.95 -37.68 -11.24
CA THR A 536 -0.20 -38.70 -12.02
C THR A 536 -1.08 -39.49 -12.98
N GLN A 537 -2.38 -39.24 -12.96
CA GLN A 537 -3.39 -39.88 -13.80
C GLN A 537 -4.20 -38.78 -14.48
N VAL A 538 -4.89 -39.10 -15.58
CA VAL A 538 -5.75 -38.11 -16.24
C VAL A 538 -6.99 -37.91 -15.37
N THR A 539 -7.00 -36.87 -14.56
CA THR A 539 -8.11 -36.47 -13.69
C THR A 539 -8.43 -34.99 -13.84
N PRO A 540 -9.64 -34.54 -13.47
CA PRO A 540 -9.97 -33.12 -13.52
C PRO A 540 -9.04 -32.31 -12.61
N ASN A 541 -8.34 -31.31 -13.16
CA ASN A 541 -7.40 -30.46 -12.41
C ASN A 541 -8.05 -29.81 -11.17
N LEU A 542 -9.37 -29.54 -11.24
CA LEU A 542 -10.17 -29.09 -10.12
C LEU A 542 -10.08 -30.08 -8.94
N LEU A 543 -10.43 -31.35 -9.16
CA LEU A 543 -10.43 -32.37 -8.11
C LEU A 543 -9.02 -32.64 -7.57
N GLU A 544 -8.01 -32.61 -8.44
CA GLU A 544 -6.61 -32.70 -8.04
C GLU A 544 -6.23 -31.55 -7.09
N SER A 545 -6.56 -30.31 -7.47
CA SER A 545 -6.26 -29.10 -6.67
C SER A 545 -6.97 -29.11 -5.31
N ILE A 546 -8.20 -29.61 -5.24
CA ILE A 546 -8.95 -29.78 -3.99
C ILE A 546 -8.22 -30.78 -3.06
N LEU A 547 -7.78 -31.92 -3.60
CA LEU A 547 -7.07 -32.93 -2.79
C LEU A 547 -5.66 -32.48 -2.39
N MET A 548 -4.94 -31.78 -3.27
CA MET A 548 -3.64 -31.16 -2.93
C MET A 548 -3.78 -30.13 -1.82
N SER A 549 -4.87 -29.35 -1.82
CA SER A 549 -5.19 -28.39 -0.75
C SER A 549 -5.38 -29.11 0.60
N LEU A 550 -6.10 -30.23 0.59
CA LEU A 550 -6.33 -31.07 1.76
C LEU A 550 -5.03 -31.67 2.31
N GLU A 551 -4.20 -32.25 1.43
CA GLU A 551 -2.90 -32.81 1.80
C GLU A 551 -2.00 -31.73 2.43
N ARG A 552 -1.86 -30.59 1.76
CA ARG A 552 -1.05 -29.46 2.24
C ARG A 552 -1.48 -29.01 3.63
N PHE A 553 -2.77 -28.80 3.85
CA PHE A 553 -3.31 -28.35 5.13
C PHE A 553 -2.95 -29.30 6.27
N PHE A 554 -3.11 -30.61 6.07
CA PHE A 554 -2.78 -31.60 7.10
C PHE A 554 -1.27 -31.78 7.30
N LEU A 555 -0.46 -31.70 6.24
CA LEU A 555 1.01 -31.72 6.34
C LEU A 555 1.54 -30.55 7.17
N GLU A 556 1.02 -29.34 6.95
CA GLU A 556 1.39 -28.14 7.72
C GLU A 556 1.03 -28.30 9.20
N ARG A 557 -0.16 -28.85 9.50
CA ARG A 557 -0.57 -29.17 10.88
C ARG A 557 0.22 -30.29 11.54
N GLY A 558 0.69 -31.26 10.75
CA GLY A 558 1.54 -32.33 11.24
C GLY A 558 2.94 -31.84 11.64
N LYS A 559 3.47 -30.84 10.93
CA LYS A 559 4.79 -30.22 11.21
C LYS A 559 4.78 -29.22 12.36
N SER A 560 3.61 -28.66 12.71
CA SER A 560 3.45 -27.72 13.81
C SER A 560 3.13 -28.37 15.17
N ARG A 561 3.04 -29.70 15.21
CA ARG A 561 3.04 -30.52 16.42
C ARG A 561 4.45 -31.02 16.69
#